data_AF-C5KVX1-F1
#
_entry.id   AF-C5KVX1-F1
#
_cell.length_a   1.000
_cell.length_b   1.000
_cell.length_c   1.000
_cell.angle_alpha   90.00
_cell.angle_beta   90.00
_cell.angle_gamma   90.00
#
_symmetry.space_group_name_H-M   'P 1'
#
loop_
_entity.id
_entity.type
_entity.pdbx_description
1 polymer ?
#
loop_
_entity_poly.entity_id
_entity_poly.type
_entity_poly.pdbx_seq_one_letter_code
_entity_poly.pdbx_strand_id
1 'polypeptide(L)'
;MTDKVRVSHILCKHTGSRNPVSRRTCHEISISHDEALKEIKDMIEKLKADKRIFSEMAKARSDCGSYKNGGDLGFFDRGEMQRPFEDVAFSLKIGELSGPVETDSGVSFI
;
A
#
# COMPACT_ATOMS: atom_id res chain seq x y z
N MET A 1 23.86 -10.10 -8.63
CA MET A 1 23.30 -10.02 -7.27
C MET A 1 21.85 -9.65 -7.45
N THR A 2 20.93 -10.58 -7.20
CA THR A 2 19.49 -10.31 -7.27
C THR A 2 19.09 -9.69 -5.95
N ASP A 3 19.09 -8.36 -5.88
CA ASP A 3 18.53 -7.60 -4.77
C ASP A 3 17.00 -7.68 -4.87
N LYS A 4 16.43 -8.79 -4.41
CA LYS A 4 14.99 -8.96 -4.27
C LYS A 4 14.55 -8.37 -2.94
N VAL A 5 13.50 -7.56 -2.94
CA VAL A 5 12.88 -7.07 -1.71
C VAL A 5 11.52 -7.71 -1.54
N ARG A 6 11.16 -8.00 -0.29
CA ARG A 6 9.81 -8.40 0.08
C ARG A 6 9.18 -7.29 0.87
N VAL A 7 8.02 -6.83 0.41
CA VAL A 7 7.29 -5.77 1.09
C VAL A 7 5.82 -6.15 1.20
N SER A 8 5.20 -5.60 2.24
CA SER A 8 3.76 -5.56 2.37
C SER A 8 3.30 -4.15 2.08
N HIS A 9 2.13 -3.99 1.49
CA HIS A 9 1.57 -2.67 1.24
C HIS A 9 0.08 -2.60 1.55
N ILE A 10 -0.39 -1.40 1.84
CA ILE A 10 -1.82 -1.09 1.89
C ILE A 10 -2.10 -0.05 0.84
N LEU A 11 -2.99 -0.37 -0.10
CA LEU A 11 -3.41 0.53 -1.16
C LEU A 11 -4.80 1.08 -0.84
N CYS A 12 -4.93 2.40 -0.80
CA CYS A 12 -6.19 3.12 -0.78
C CYS A 12 -6.40 3.76 -2.14
N LYS A 13 -7.45 3.32 -2.84
CA LYS A 13 -7.86 3.91 -4.10
C LYS A 13 -8.65 5.18 -3.86
N HIS A 14 -8.68 6.06 -4.84
CA HIS A 14 -9.49 7.28 -4.86
C HIS A 14 -10.03 7.52 -6.27
N THR A 15 -10.86 8.55 -6.44
CA THR A 15 -11.45 8.92 -7.74
C THR A 15 -10.44 9.17 -8.86
N GLY A 16 -9.20 9.53 -8.52
CA GLY A 16 -8.09 9.75 -9.46
C GLY A 16 -7.27 8.50 -9.76
N SER A 17 -7.57 7.37 -9.13
CA SER A 17 -6.87 6.11 -9.40
C SER A 17 -7.26 5.55 -10.77
N ARG A 18 -6.32 4.93 -11.49
CA ARG A 18 -6.53 4.32 -12.82
C ARG A 18 -7.74 3.38 -12.89
N ASN A 19 -8.05 2.71 -11.78
CA ASN A 19 -9.25 1.89 -11.65
C ASN A 19 -9.82 2.10 -10.25
N PRO A 20 -10.83 2.97 -10.06
CA PRO A 20 -11.40 3.30 -8.76
C PRO A 20 -12.34 2.20 -8.27
N VAL A 21 -12.02 0.92 -8.47
CA VAL A 21 -12.78 -0.21 -7.92
C VAL A 21 -11.92 -0.95 -6.91
N SER A 22 -12.43 -1.10 -5.69
CA SER A 22 -11.77 -1.91 -4.67
C SER A 22 -11.81 -3.38 -5.04
N ARG A 23 -10.66 -4.06 -5.01
CA ARG A 23 -10.61 -5.53 -5.19
C ARG A 23 -11.16 -6.30 -3.99
N ARG A 24 -11.33 -5.63 -2.84
CA ARG A 24 -11.84 -6.23 -1.60
C ARG A 24 -13.36 -6.26 -1.57
N THR A 25 -14.00 -5.13 -1.86
CA THR A 25 -15.48 -5.00 -1.82
C THR A 25 -16.12 -5.11 -3.20
N CYS A 26 -15.34 -5.11 -4.28
CA CYS A 26 -15.83 -5.02 -5.66
C CYS A 26 -16.75 -3.80 -5.90
N HIS A 27 -16.60 -2.75 -5.10
CA HIS A 27 -17.36 -1.51 -5.25
C HIS A 27 -16.48 -0.38 -5.78
N GLU A 28 -17.12 0.54 -6.49
CA GLU A 28 -16.52 1.80 -6.91
C GLU A 28 -16.20 2.67 -5.69
N ILE A 29 -15.02 3.28 -5.72
CA ILE A 29 -14.47 4.13 -4.69
C ILE A 29 -14.64 5.57 -5.17
N SER A 30 -15.50 6.31 -4.48
CA SER A 30 -15.75 7.73 -4.75
C SER A 30 -15.00 8.67 -3.80
N ILE A 31 -14.06 8.16 -2.99
CA ILE A 31 -13.29 8.99 -2.06
C ILE A 31 -12.30 9.89 -2.81
N SER A 32 -12.06 11.08 -2.29
CA SER A 32 -11.10 12.03 -2.85
C SER A 32 -9.66 11.62 -2.55
N HIS A 33 -8.71 12.18 -3.31
CA HIS A 33 -7.27 11.97 -3.06
C HIS A 33 -6.87 12.39 -1.64
N ASP A 34 -7.35 13.55 -1.19
CA ASP A 34 -7.01 14.10 0.14
C ASP A 34 -7.53 13.21 1.27
N GLU A 35 -8.75 12.68 1.14
CA GLU A 35 -9.32 11.72 2.09
C GLU A 35 -8.50 10.42 2.14
N ALA A 36 -8.14 9.86 0.99
CA ALA A 36 -7.31 8.65 0.92
C ALA A 36 -5.95 8.89 1.61
N LEU A 37 -5.33 10.04 1.37
CA LEU A 37 -4.05 10.43 1.96
C LEU A 37 -4.17 10.64 3.48
N LYS A 38 -5.27 11.23 3.94
CA LYS A 38 -5.57 11.38 5.37
C LYS A 38 -5.77 10.04 6.06
N GLU A 39 -6.50 9.12 5.45
CA GLU A 39 -6.68 7.75 5.95
C GLU A 39 -5.35 6.99 6.03
N ILE A 40 -4.52 7.08 5.00
CA ILE A 40 -3.19 6.45 4.97
C ILE A 40 -2.32 7.00 6.11
N LYS A 41 -2.31 8.32 6.33
CA LYS A 41 -1.57 8.94 7.43
C LYS A 41 -2.05 8.44 8.80
N ASP A 42 -3.36 8.35 9.01
CA ASP A 42 -3.94 7.83 10.26
C ASP A 42 -3.56 6.35 10.50
N MET A 43 -3.57 5.54 9.44
CA MET A 43 -3.11 4.15 9.51
C MET A 43 -1.62 4.05 9.84
N ILE A 44 -0.77 4.87 9.22
CA ILE A 44 0.67 4.91 9.51
C ILE A 44 0.91 5.28 10.98
N GLU A 45 0.20 6.26 11.53
CA GLU A 45 0.31 6.63 12.94
C GLU A 45 -0.08 5.47 13.87
N LYS A 46 -1.16 4.75 13.56
CA LYS A 46 -1.56 3.55 14.30
C LYS A 46 -0.51 2.44 14.23
N LEU A 47 0.14 2.28 13.08
CA LEU A 47 1.20 1.29 12.88
C LEU A 47 2.51 1.62 13.57
N LYS A 48 2.79 2.91 13.77
CA LYS A 48 3.92 3.34 14.59
C LYS A 48 3.75 2.88 16.05
N ALA A 49 2.51 2.82 16.54
CA ALA A 49 2.20 2.30 17.87
C ALA A 49 2.24 0.77 17.91
N ASP A 50 1.61 0.09 16.95
CA ASP A 50 1.65 -1.38 16.85
C ASP A 50 1.81 -1.83 15.39
N LYS A 51 2.96 -2.40 15.04
CA LYS A 51 3.21 -2.92 13.68
C LYS A 51 2.46 -4.24 13.41
N ARG A 52 1.98 -4.95 14.43
CA ARG A 52 1.33 -6.26 14.29
C ARG A 52 -0.03 -6.17 13.62
N ILE A 53 -0.69 -5.02 13.78
CA ILE A 53 -2.00 -4.76 13.15
C ILE A 53 -1.90 -4.47 11.64
N PHE A 54 -0.69 -4.41 11.05
CA PHE A 54 -0.53 -4.18 9.61
C PHE A 54 -1.31 -5.20 8.78
N SER A 55 -1.12 -6.49 9.07
CA SER A 55 -1.77 -7.57 8.31
C SER A 55 -3.30 -7.47 8.41
N GLU A 56 -3.81 -7.11 9.58
CA GLU A 56 -5.24 -6.95 9.83
C GLU A 56 -5.80 -5.71 9.13
N MET A 57 -5.11 -4.57 9.22
CA MET A 57 -5.50 -3.35 8.52
C MET A 57 -5.43 -3.52 7.01
N ALA A 58 -4.42 -4.23 6.50
CA ALA A 58 -4.33 -4.55 5.09
C ALA A 58 -5.51 -5.41 4.63
N LYS A 59 -5.89 -6.43 5.40
CA LYS A 59 -7.09 -7.24 5.14
C LYS A 59 -8.38 -6.43 5.18
N ALA A 60 -8.47 -5.49 6.12
CA ALA A 60 -9.68 -4.70 6.34
C ALA A 60 -9.85 -3.56 5.34
N ARG A 61 -8.75 -2.90 4.95
CA ARG A 61 -8.80 -1.64 4.19
C ARG A 61 -8.16 -1.68 2.81
N SER A 62 -7.17 -2.54 2.55
CA SER A 62 -6.45 -2.54 1.27
C SER A 62 -7.41 -2.84 0.10
N ASP A 63 -7.36 -1.98 -0.92
CA ASP A 63 -8.12 -2.09 -2.15
C ASP A 63 -7.38 -2.91 -3.23
N CYS A 64 -6.16 -3.36 -2.92
CA CYS A 64 -5.38 -4.28 -3.75
C CYS A 64 -5.72 -5.72 -3.42
N GLY A 65 -5.58 -6.64 -4.38
CA GLY A 65 -5.79 -8.09 -4.17
C GLY A 65 -4.88 -8.72 -3.11
N SER A 66 -3.77 -8.05 -2.77
CA SER A 66 -2.86 -8.44 -1.69
C SER A 66 -3.50 -8.41 -0.30
N TYR A 67 -4.68 -7.78 -0.13
CA TYR A 67 -5.43 -7.77 1.13
C TYR A 67 -5.61 -9.18 1.71
N LYS A 68 -5.81 -10.21 0.86
CA LYS A 68 -5.98 -11.61 1.29
C LYS A 68 -4.76 -12.14 2.05
N ASN A 69 -3.57 -11.68 1.68
CA ASN A 69 -2.30 -12.05 2.30
C ASN A 69 -1.85 -11.03 3.36
N GLY A 70 -2.74 -10.14 3.81
CA GLY A 70 -2.37 -9.08 4.73
C GLY A 70 -1.45 -8.03 4.12
N GLY A 71 -1.60 -7.76 2.82
CA GLY A 71 -0.83 -6.76 2.09
C GLY A 71 0.49 -7.26 1.53
N ASP A 72 0.91 -8.49 1.83
CA ASP A 72 2.17 -9.07 1.34
C ASP A 72 2.15 -9.22 -0.19
N LEU A 73 3.12 -8.58 -0.85
CA LEU A 73 3.35 -8.70 -2.29
C LEU A 73 4.36 -9.79 -2.65
N GLY A 74 5.03 -10.38 -1.65
CA GLY A 74 6.12 -11.33 -1.89
C GLY A 74 7.40 -10.64 -2.35
N PHE A 75 8.32 -11.43 -2.89
CA PHE A 75 9.61 -10.94 -3.38
C PHE A 75 9.49 -10.45 -4.82
N PHE A 76 9.99 -9.25 -5.09
CA PHE A 76 10.08 -8.70 -6.43
C PHE A 76 11.45 -8.06 -6.68
N ASP A 77 11.83 -8.02 -7.95
CA ASP A 77 13.03 -7.36 -8.47
C ASP A 77 12.71 -5.93 -8.94
N ARG A 78 13.77 -5.13 -9.15
CA ARG A 78 13.63 -3.82 -9.78
C ARG A 78 13.09 -3.94 -11.21
N GLY A 79 12.15 -3.07 -11.58
CA GLY A 79 11.43 -3.05 -12.84
C GLY A 79 10.11 -3.83 -12.85
N GLU A 80 9.75 -4.54 -11.77
CA GLU A 80 8.49 -5.29 -11.69
C GLU A 80 7.32 -4.45 -11.14
N MET A 81 7.61 -3.39 -10.40
CA MET A 81 6.61 -2.51 -9.77
C MET A 81 6.64 -1.10 -10.35
N GLN A 82 5.64 -0.28 -9.98
CA GLN A 82 5.64 1.13 -10.38
C GLN A 82 6.84 1.85 -9.75
N ARG A 83 7.57 2.65 -10.54
CA ARG A 83 8.79 3.35 -10.10
C ARG A 83 8.69 4.01 -8.71
N PRO A 84 7.68 4.86 -8.42
CA PRO A 84 7.59 5.50 -7.09
C PRO A 84 7.42 4.50 -5.95
N PHE A 85 6.72 3.39 -6.18
CA PHE A 85 6.57 2.33 -5.19
C PHE A 85 7.87 1.55 -4.98
N GLU A 86 8.52 1.21 -6.08
CA GLU A 86 9.79 0.49 -6.07
C GLU A 86 10.90 1.28 -5.38
N ASP A 87 11.09 2.55 -5.76
CA ASP A 87 12.15 3.38 -5.19
C ASP A 87 12.04 3.48 -3.67
N VAL A 88 10.81 3.59 -3.16
CA VAL A 88 10.53 3.58 -1.72
C VAL A 88 10.79 2.20 -1.13
N ALA A 89 10.25 1.13 -1.70
CA ALA A 89 10.45 -0.25 -1.23
C ALA A 89 11.93 -0.63 -1.08
N PHE A 90 12.75 -0.23 -2.05
CA PHE A 90 14.18 -0.49 -2.06
C PHE A 90 14.99 0.46 -1.18
N SER A 91 14.46 1.64 -0.85
CA SER A 91 15.11 2.60 0.03
C SER A 91 14.85 2.32 1.52
N LEU A 92 13.79 1.57 1.84
CA LEU A 92 13.43 1.25 3.22
C LEU A 92 14.35 0.19 3.81
N LYS A 93 14.57 0.28 5.13
CA LYS A 93 15.22 -0.78 5.89
C LYS A 93 14.21 -1.85 6.29
N ILE A 94 14.72 -3.04 6.59
CA ILE A 94 13.89 -4.16 7.05
C ILE A 94 13.15 -3.75 8.33
N GLY A 95 11.82 -3.81 8.28
CA GLY A 95 10.93 -3.44 9.38
C GLY A 95 10.64 -1.94 9.52
N GLU A 96 11.09 -1.12 8.57
CA GLU A 96 10.74 0.30 8.46
C GLU A 96 9.40 0.47 7.73
N LEU A 97 8.65 1.50 8.11
CA LEU A 97 7.40 1.90 7.45
C LEU A 97 7.67 3.12 6.58
N SER A 98 7.12 3.15 5.38
CA SER A 98 7.19 4.30 4.50
C SER A 98 6.16 5.36 4.83
N GLY A 99 6.36 6.55 4.26
CA GLY A 99 5.29 7.52 4.09
C GLY A 99 4.27 7.10 3.03
N PRO A 100 3.22 7.90 2.82
CA PRO A 100 2.33 7.73 1.68
C PRO A 100 3.10 7.85 0.37
N VAL A 101 2.87 6.89 -0.52
CA VAL A 101 3.43 6.76 -1.85
C VAL A 101 2.28 6.86 -2.86
N GLU A 102 2.32 7.90 -3.67
CA GLU A 102 1.36 8.11 -4.73
C GLU A 102 1.78 7.34 -5.98
N THR A 103 0.83 6.58 -6.53
CA THR A 103 1.02 5.72 -7.70
C THR A 103 -0.20 5.87 -8.61
N ASP A 104 -0.10 5.43 -9.87
CA ASP A 104 -1.27 5.43 -10.77
C ASP A 104 -2.43 4.57 -10.24
N SER A 105 -2.13 3.63 -9.33
CA SER A 105 -3.12 2.77 -8.69
C SER A 105 -3.88 3.46 -7.56
N GLY A 106 -3.37 4.59 -7.05
CA GLY A 106 -3.86 5.28 -5.86
C GLY A 106 -2.74 5.57 -4.85
N VAL A 107 -3.13 5.86 -3.61
CA VAL A 107 -2.20 6.15 -2.52
C VAL A 107 -1.93 4.86 -1.77
N SER A 108 -0.67 4.50 -1.62
CA SER A 108 -0.26 3.31 -0.88
C SER A 108 0.84 3.61 0.11
N PHE A 109 1.11 2.73 1.05
CA PHE A 109 2.34 2.78 1.85
C PHE A 109 2.84 1.37 2.11
N ILE A 110 4.12 1.28 2.47
CA ILE A 110 4.91 0.06 2.65
C ILE A 110 5.27 -0.09 4.14
#